data_AF-A0ABC8LTB2-F1
#
_entry.id   AF-A0ABC8LTB2-F1
#
_cell.length_a   1.000
_cell.length_b   1.000
_cell.length_c   1.000
_cell.angle_alpha   90.00
_cell.angle_beta   90.00
_cell.angle_gamma   90.00
#
_symmetry.space_group_name_H-M   'P 1'
#
loop_
_entity.id
_entity.type
_entity.pdbx_description
1 polymer ?
#
loop_
_entity_poly.entity_id
_entity_poly.type
_entity_poly.pdbx_seq_one_letter_code
_entity_poly.pdbx_strand_id
1 'polypeptide(L)'
;MITYISAKFNYVIKSYNPEKHVSVRYHSMHISTAHHNQSVAHKEISAFKQRPKNETRIETQLVSHNVALSKFNAKDLRVETTKGVIEMEVYVTARVSYKTWIFRSRRRTLKAVCTPVMINVTGNSLDGFQRVLCKTRL
;
A
#
# COMPACT_ATOMS: atom_id res chain seq x y z
N MET A 1 -20.72 -12.72 -18.44
CA MET A 1 -21.14 -12.02 -17.21
C MET A 1 -19.91 -11.37 -16.58
N ILE A 2 -19.92 -10.05 -16.42
CA ILE A 2 -18.83 -9.30 -15.77
C ILE A 2 -19.06 -9.38 -14.26
N THR A 3 -18.00 -9.64 -13.49
CA THR A 3 -18.07 -9.66 -12.02
C THR A 3 -17.44 -8.39 -11.48
N TYR A 4 -18.04 -7.82 -10.43
CA TYR A 4 -17.60 -6.58 -9.82
C TYR A 4 -17.28 -6.80 -8.34
N ILE A 5 -16.34 -6.02 -7.80
CA ILE A 5 -16.00 -6.02 -6.38
C ILE A 5 -16.25 -4.65 -5.73
N SER A 6 -16.89 -4.68 -4.57
CA SER A 6 -17.04 -3.54 -3.66
C SER A 6 -16.54 -3.96 -2.29
N ALA A 7 -15.50 -3.29 -1.80
CA ALA A 7 -14.77 -3.72 -0.60
C ALA A 7 -14.02 -2.54 0.03
N LYS A 8 -13.69 -2.67 1.31
CA LYS A 8 -12.83 -1.76 2.06
C LYS A 8 -11.60 -2.52 2.54
N PHE A 9 -10.42 -2.00 2.24
CA PHE A 9 -9.14 -2.58 2.62
C PHE A 9 -8.44 -1.66 3.63
N ASN A 10 -8.25 -2.13 4.85
CA ASN A 10 -7.58 -1.36 5.90
C ASN A 10 -6.10 -1.74 5.95
N TYR A 11 -5.21 -0.76 5.78
CA TYR A 11 -3.76 -0.95 5.83
C TYR A 11 -3.09 0.02 6.79
N VAL A 12 -2.01 -0.45 7.41
CA VAL A 12 -1.05 0.37 8.14
C VAL A 12 0.29 0.27 7.44
N ILE A 13 0.71 1.36 6.81
CA ILE A 13 2.02 1.45 6.14
C ILE A 13 3.00 2.16 7.07
N LYS A 14 4.16 1.53 7.27
CA LYS A 14 5.27 2.12 8.02
C LYS A 14 6.36 2.53 7.05
N SER A 15 6.58 3.83 6.93
CA SER A 15 7.79 4.36 6.30
C SER A 15 8.85 4.57 7.38
N TYR A 16 10.08 4.13 7.15
CA TYR A 16 11.19 4.38 8.04
C TYR A 16 12.31 5.12 7.31
N ASN A 17 12.77 6.23 7.91
CA ASN A 17 13.95 6.95 7.46
C ASN A 17 15.15 6.58 8.34
N PRO A 18 16.04 5.67 7.89
CA PRO A 18 17.20 5.27 8.67
C PRO A 18 18.28 6.37 8.73
N GLU A 19 18.19 7.41 7.91
CA GLU A 19 19.25 8.41 7.79
C GLU A 19 19.31 9.36 8.99
N LYS A 20 20.53 9.70 9.42
CA LYS A 20 20.81 10.62 10.54
C LYS A 20 20.75 12.09 10.16
N HIS A 21 21.08 12.41 8.91
CA HIS A 21 21.26 13.80 8.45
C HIS A 21 20.36 14.18 7.29
N VAL A 22 19.49 13.27 6.86
CA VAL A 22 18.59 13.46 5.72
C VAL A 22 17.15 13.46 6.20
N SER A 23 16.40 14.49 5.82
CA SER A 23 14.94 14.48 5.92
C SER A 23 14.32 14.18 4.56
N VAL A 24 13.24 13.42 4.54
CA VAL A 24 12.52 13.07 3.32
C VAL A 24 11.22 13.86 3.29
N ARG A 25 10.97 14.61 2.22
CA ARG A 25 9.67 15.23 1.97
C ARG A 25 8.94 14.41 0.93
N TYR A 26 7.78 13.88 1.31
CA TYR A 26 6.81 13.25 0.42
C TYR A 26 5.88 14.35 -0.11
N HIS A 27 5.92 14.60 -1.41
CA HIS A 27 5.06 15.57 -2.10
C HIS A 27 3.71 14.95 -2.46
N SER A 28 3.72 13.67 -2.80
CA SER A 28 2.53 12.83 -2.94
C SER A 28 2.91 11.38 -2.69
N MET A 29 1.95 10.58 -2.23
CA MET A 29 2.07 9.13 -2.12
C MET A 29 0.76 8.50 -2.56
N HIS A 30 0.84 7.60 -3.52
CA HIS A 30 -0.26 6.81 -4.03
C HIS A 30 -0.08 5.36 -3.58
N ILE A 31 -1.11 4.80 -2.97
CA ILE A 31 -1.16 3.42 -2.53
C ILE A 31 -2.25 2.73 -3.33
N SER A 32 -1.95 1.59 -3.93
CA SER A 32 -2.94 0.73 -4.55
C SER A 32 -2.83 -0.69 -4.00
N THR A 33 -3.97 -1.38 -3.98
CA THR A 33 -4.03 -2.80 -3.67
C THR A 33 -4.55 -3.55 -4.89
N ALA A 34 -3.94 -4.69 -5.17
CA ALA A 34 -4.21 -5.48 -6.36
C ALA A 34 -4.32 -6.96 -6.01
N HIS A 35 -5.03 -7.69 -6.85
CA HIS A 35 -5.07 -9.14 -6.85
C HIS A 35 -4.62 -9.63 -8.23
N HIS A 36 -3.57 -10.46 -8.25
CA HIS A 36 -2.83 -10.87 -9.47
C HIS A 36 -2.56 -9.71 -10.43
N ASN A 37 -1.88 -8.66 -9.95
CA ASN A 37 -1.56 -7.43 -10.69
C ASN A 37 -2.75 -6.58 -11.17
N GLN A 38 -4.01 -6.97 -10.92
CA GLN A 38 -5.17 -6.14 -11.19
C GLN A 38 -5.49 -5.27 -9.97
N SER A 39 -5.25 -3.96 -10.08
CA SER A 39 -5.62 -3.01 -9.03
C SER A 39 -7.12 -3.01 -8.79
N VAL A 40 -7.55 -3.17 -7.54
CA VAL A 40 -8.97 -3.17 -7.13
C VAL A 40 -9.35 -1.96 -6.28
N ALA A 41 -8.39 -1.32 -5.61
CA ALA A 41 -8.63 -0.07 -4.90
C ALA A 41 -7.33 0.74 -4.80
N HIS A 42 -7.47 2.04 -4.62
CA HIS A 42 -6.33 2.93 -4.45
C HIS A 42 -6.69 4.15 -3.61
N LYS A 43 -5.67 4.85 -3.11
CA LYS A 43 -5.82 6.09 -2.36
C LYS A 43 -4.56 6.95 -2.47
N GLU A 44 -4.76 8.26 -2.53
CA GLU A 44 -3.70 9.24 -2.39
C GLU A 44 -3.57 9.68 -0.92
N ILE A 45 -2.33 9.85 -0.48
CA ILE A 45 -1.95 10.28 0.85
C ILE A 45 -1.36 11.68 0.75
N SER A 46 -1.85 12.56 1.62
CA SER A 46 -1.40 13.94 1.74
C SER A 46 0.10 14.05 1.96
N ALA A 47 0.69 15.12 1.44
CA ALA A 47 2.12 15.41 1.60
C ALA A 47 2.54 15.42 3.07
N PHE A 48 3.68 14.81 3.38
CA PHE A 48 4.24 14.79 4.73
C PHE A 48 5.77 14.89 4.71
N LYS A 49 6.35 15.25 5.86
CA LYS A 49 7.80 15.29 6.05
C LYS A 49 8.20 14.25 7.08
N GLN A 50 9.14 13.40 6.69
CA GLN A 50 9.79 12.46 7.58
C GLN A 50 11.14 13.02 8.01
N ARG A 51 11.31 13.21 9.32
CA ARG A 51 12.56 13.70 9.92
C ARG A 51 13.63 12.59 9.89
N PRO A 52 14.92 12.93 10.13
CA PRO A 52 15.94 11.92 10.36
C PRO A 52 15.54 10.94 11.47
N LYS A 53 15.91 9.66 11.33
CA LYS A 53 15.61 8.59 12.31
C LYS A 53 14.13 8.47 12.70
N ASN A 54 13.21 8.83 11.80
CA ASN A 54 11.77 8.83 12.09
C ASN A 54 11.04 7.68 11.40
N GLU A 55 10.18 6.97 12.15
CA GLU A 55 9.14 6.11 11.59
C GLU A 55 7.84 6.93 11.42
N THR A 56 7.27 6.92 10.22
CA THR A 56 5.96 7.51 9.95
C THR A 56 4.96 6.37 9.71
N ARG A 57 3.94 6.31 10.56
CA ARG A 57 2.82 5.37 10.46
C ARG A 57 1.68 6.02 9.69
N ILE A 58 1.24 5.38 8.61
CA ILE A 58 0.19 5.84 7.72
C ILE A 58 -0.95 4.84 7.80
N GLU A 59 -2.01 5.21 8.50
CA GLU A 59 -3.23 4.41 8.62
C GLU A 59 -4.19 4.82 7.50
N THR A 60 -4.63 3.86 6.70
CA THR A 60 -5.43 4.18 5.52
C THR A 60 -6.43 3.08 5.20
N GLN A 61 -7.60 3.51 4.72
CA GLN A 61 -8.61 2.65 4.14
C GLN A 61 -8.68 2.93 2.63
N LEU A 62 -8.45 1.91 1.83
CA LEU A 62 -8.66 1.91 0.38
C LEU A 62 -10.06 1.36 0.11
N VAL A 63 -10.82 2.03 -0.76
CA VAL A 63 -12.22 1.65 -1.03
C VAL A 63 -12.36 1.30 -2.51
N SER A 64 -12.96 0.14 -2.77
CA SER A 64 -13.40 -0.30 -4.09
C SER A 64 -14.89 -0.05 -4.24
N HIS A 65 -15.30 0.53 -5.37
CA HIS A 65 -16.70 0.72 -5.73
C HIS A 65 -16.96 0.11 -7.11
N ASN A 66 -17.61 -1.06 -7.14
CA ASN A 66 -17.99 -1.78 -8.36
C ASN A 66 -16.84 -1.88 -9.38
N VAL A 67 -15.66 -2.29 -8.94
CA VAL A 67 -14.52 -2.47 -9.84
C VAL A 67 -14.67 -3.77 -10.61
N ALA A 68 -14.64 -3.71 -11.94
CA ALA A 68 -14.75 -4.89 -12.80
C ALA A 68 -13.53 -5.79 -12.65
N LEU A 69 -13.75 -7.09 -12.46
CA LEU A 69 -12.70 -8.08 -12.32
C LEU A 69 -12.51 -8.88 -13.61
N SER A 70 -11.26 -9.27 -13.87
CA SER A 70 -10.97 -10.29 -14.87
C SER A 70 -11.66 -11.60 -14.48
N LYS A 71 -12.00 -12.46 -15.47
CA LYS A 71 -12.65 -13.75 -15.20
C LYS A 71 -11.81 -14.62 -14.25
N PHE A 72 -10.49 -14.55 -14.37
CA PHE A 72 -9.54 -15.25 -13.50
C PHE A 72 -9.62 -14.71 -12.06
N ASN A 73 -9.44 -13.41 -11.85
CA ASN A 73 -9.48 -12.77 -10.54
C ASN A 73 -10.84 -12.94 -9.85
N ALA A 74 -11.93 -12.86 -10.61
CA ALA A 74 -13.27 -13.09 -10.07
C ALA A 74 -13.46 -14.51 -9.55
N LYS A 75 -12.90 -15.52 -10.24
CA LYS A 75 -12.98 -16.92 -9.81
C LYS A 75 -12.10 -17.15 -8.58
N ASP A 76 -10.88 -16.64 -8.60
CA ASP A 76 -9.89 -16.88 -7.55
C ASP A 76 -10.27 -16.16 -6.25
N LEU A 77 -10.64 -14.87 -6.32
CA LEU A 77 -11.15 -14.13 -5.15
C LEU A 77 -12.36 -14.80 -4.51
N ARG A 78 -13.25 -15.41 -5.30
CA ARG A 78 -14.39 -16.15 -4.72
C ARG A 78 -13.92 -17.34 -3.91
N VAL A 79 -12.95 -18.11 -4.42
CA VAL A 79 -12.38 -19.26 -3.71
C VAL A 79 -11.65 -18.80 -2.44
N GLU A 80 -10.81 -17.77 -2.53
CA GLU A 80 -10.11 -17.20 -1.39
C GLU A 80 -11.05 -16.63 -0.33
N THR A 81 -12.09 -15.91 -0.75
CA THR A 81 -13.15 -15.41 0.13
C THR A 81 -13.83 -16.55 0.88
N THR A 82 -14.16 -17.67 0.21
CA THR A 82 -14.75 -18.85 0.89
C THR A 82 -13.78 -19.54 1.84
N LYS A 83 -12.46 -19.47 1.58
CA LYS A 83 -11.42 -19.95 2.49
C LYS A 83 -11.18 -18.99 3.68
N GLY A 84 -11.70 -17.77 3.60
CA GLY A 84 -11.59 -16.75 4.64
C GLY A 84 -10.27 -15.97 4.65
N VAL A 85 -9.38 -16.20 3.68
CA VAL A 85 -8.11 -15.48 3.55
C VAL A 85 -7.87 -15.14 2.08
N ILE A 86 -7.57 -13.87 1.80
CA ILE A 86 -7.30 -13.34 0.47
C ILE A 86 -5.84 -12.93 0.37
N GLU A 87 -5.19 -13.29 -0.74
CA GLU A 87 -3.84 -12.84 -1.07
C GLU A 87 -3.89 -11.56 -1.92
N MET A 88 -3.21 -10.51 -1.44
CA MET A 88 -3.15 -9.21 -2.11
C MET A 88 -1.71 -8.73 -2.30
N GLU A 89 -1.54 -7.83 -3.27
CA GLU A 89 -0.33 -7.07 -3.51
C GLU A 89 -0.59 -5.60 -3.18
N VAL A 90 0.31 -4.97 -2.42
CA VAL A 90 0.22 -3.53 -2.12
C VAL A 90 1.35 -2.79 -2.82
N TYR A 91 0.98 -1.86 -3.69
CA TYR A 91 1.92 -1.00 -4.41
C TYR A 91 1.92 0.39 -3.79
N VAL A 92 3.11 0.93 -3.57
CA VAL A 92 3.30 2.31 -3.09
C VAL A 92 4.15 3.06 -4.11
N THR A 93 3.63 4.17 -4.62
CA THR A 93 4.37 5.10 -5.48
C THR A 93 4.39 6.47 -4.82
N ALA A 94 5.57 7.04 -4.58
CA ALA A 94 5.69 8.32 -3.92
C ALA A 94 6.60 9.28 -4.68
N ARG A 95 6.23 10.56 -4.76
CA ARG A 95 7.12 11.64 -5.20
C ARG A 95 7.82 12.22 -3.99
N VAL A 96 9.15 12.10 -3.91
CA VAL A 96 9.95 12.53 -2.76
C VAL A 96 11.04 13.51 -3.13
N SER A 97 11.51 14.29 -2.17
CA SER A 97 12.79 15.01 -2.23
C SER A 97 13.54 14.84 -0.91
N TYR A 98 14.83 14.64 -0.99
CA TYR A 98 15.73 14.52 0.14
C TYR A 98 16.31 15.88 0.49
N LYS A 99 16.29 16.26 1.76
CA LYS A 99 16.88 17.51 2.25
C LYS A 99 17.92 17.21 3.32
N THR A 100 19.15 17.67 3.07
CA THR A 100 20.23 17.76 4.06
C THR A 100 20.30 19.20 4.60
N TRP A 101 21.33 19.51 5.39
CA TRP A 101 21.60 20.89 5.81
C TRP A 101 22.05 21.77 4.64
N ILE A 102 22.79 21.20 3.68
CA ILE A 102 23.49 21.94 2.62
C ILE A 102 22.67 21.99 1.33
N PHE A 103 21.89 20.95 1.02
CA PHE A 103 21.16 20.90 -0.25
C PHE A 103 19.80 20.19 -0.12
N ARG A 104 18.97 20.40 -1.16
CA ARG A 104 17.76 19.63 -1.40
C ARG A 104 17.87 18.96 -2.76
N SER A 105 17.63 17.66 -2.83
CA SER A 105 17.62 16.91 -4.08
C SER A 105 16.47 17.37 -4.97
N ARG A 106 16.59 17.11 -6.27
CA ARG A 106 15.44 17.11 -7.18
C ARG A 106 14.38 16.11 -6.71
N ARG A 107 13.14 16.28 -7.16
CA ARG A 107 12.07 15.32 -6.89
C ARG A 107 12.37 14.00 -7.59
N ARG A 108 12.19 12.88 -6.90
CA ARG A 108 12.36 11.51 -7.38
C ARG A 108 11.08 10.71 -7.15
N THR A 109 10.87 9.67 -7.93
CA THR A 109 9.78 8.73 -7.73
C THR A 109 10.33 7.51 -7.01
N LEU A 110 9.76 7.18 -5.86
CA LEU A 110 9.99 5.91 -5.17
C LEU A 110 8.86 4.95 -5.50
N LYS A 111 9.20 3.69 -5.78
CA LYS A 111 8.23 2.61 -5.93
C LYS A 111 8.55 1.52 -4.92
N ALA A 112 7.54 0.97 -4.28
CA ALA A 112 7.67 -0.18 -3.41
C ALA A 112 6.50 -1.14 -3.62
N VAL A 113 6.76 -2.42 -3.42
CA VAL A 113 5.76 -3.50 -3.50
C VAL A 113 5.85 -4.35 -2.25
N CYS A 114 4.72 -4.57 -1.59
CA CYS A 114 4.58 -5.46 -0.45
C CYS A 114 3.77 -6.67 -0.95
N THR A 115 4.38 -7.84 -0.97
CA THR A 115 3.77 -9.09 -1.48
C THR A 115 4.46 -10.31 -0.84
N PRO A 116 3.71 -11.35 -0.44
CA PRO A 116 2.24 -11.39 -0.38
C PRO A 116 1.69 -10.66 0.87
N VAL A 117 0.51 -10.07 0.77
CA VAL A 117 -0.25 -9.51 1.90
C VAL A 117 -1.52 -10.33 2.10
N MET A 118 -1.56 -11.10 3.19
CA MET A 118 -2.71 -11.94 3.53
C MET A 118 -3.75 -11.12 4.29
N ILE A 119 -5.01 -11.17 3.86
CA ILE A 119 -6.14 -10.48 4.49
C ILE A 119 -7.17 -11.50 4.93
N ASN A 120 -7.44 -11.55 6.24
CA ASN A 120 -8.49 -12.39 6.80
C ASN A 120 -9.87 -11.74 6.58
N VAL A 121 -10.81 -12.49 5.99
CA VAL A 121 -12.16 -12.03 5.62
C VAL A 121 -13.20 -12.42 6.67
N THR A 122 -12.99 -13.55 7.36
CA THR A 122 -13.99 -14.19 8.24
C THR A 122 -13.88 -13.81 9.72
N GLY A 123 -12.85 -13.04 10.10
CA GLY A 123 -12.66 -12.64 11.49
C GLY A 123 -13.17 -11.23 11.77
N ASN A 124 -13.92 -11.05 12.88
CA ASN A 124 -13.91 -9.80 13.66
C ASN A 124 -12.52 -9.53 14.28
N SER A 125 -11.45 -10.13 13.72
CA SER A 125 -10.22 -10.34 14.43
C SER A 125 -9.35 -9.09 14.32
N LEU A 126 -9.37 -8.35 15.42
CA LEU A 126 -8.27 -7.58 15.96
C LEU A 126 -6.99 -8.43 16.20
N ASP A 127 -6.91 -9.69 15.73
CA ASP A 127 -5.64 -10.41 15.60
C ASP A 127 -4.77 -9.61 14.65
N GLY A 128 -3.76 -8.98 15.24
CA GLY A 128 -3.11 -7.79 14.72
C GLY A 128 -2.63 -7.88 13.27
N PHE A 129 -2.39 -6.70 12.68
CA PHE A 129 -1.80 -6.58 11.35
C PHE A 129 -0.55 -7.46 11.19
N GLN A 130 -0.59 -8.39 10.23
CA GLN A 130 0.60 -9.13 9.83
C GLN A 130 1.58 -8.17 9.15
N ARG A 131 2.79 -8.07 9.68
CA ARG A 131 3.82 -7.22 9.10
C ARG A 131 4.41 -7.87 7.86
N VAL A 132 4.32 -7.18 6.73
CA VAL A 132 4.94 -7.57 5.46
C VAL A 132 6.01 -6.55 5.10
N LEU A 133 7.21 -7.01 4.73
CA LEU A 133 8.30 -6.14 4.27
C LEU A 133 8.10 -5.81 2.79
N CYS A 134 8.13 -4.52 2.47
CA CYS A 134 8.00 -4.04 1.11
C CYS A 134 9.38 -3.95 0.44
N LYS A 135 9.49 -4.44 -0.79
CA LYS A 135 10.69 -4.32 -1.61
C LYS A 135 10.62 -3.02 -2.41
N THR A 136 11.64 -2.17 -2.29
CA THR A 136 11.77 -0.95 -3.11
C THR A 136 12.25 -1.30 -4.50
N ARG A 137 11.62 -0.73 -5.53
CA ARG A 137 12.09 -0.77 -6.92
C ARG A 137 12.63 0.64 -7.24
N LEU A 138 13.96 0.74 -7.42
CA LEU A 138 14.63 1.97 -7.86
C LEU A 138 14.46 2.15 -9.36
#